data_AF-A0A8T7J6I5-F1
#
_entry.id   AF-A0A8T7J6I5-F1
#
_cell.length_a   1.000
_cell.length_b   1.000
_cell.length_c   1.000
_cell.angle_alpha   90.00
_cell.angle_beta   90.00
_cell.angle_gamma   90.00
#
_symmetry.space_group_name_H-M   'P 1'
#
loop_
_entity.id
_entity.type
_entity.pdbx_description
1 polymer ?
#
loop_
_entity_poly.entity_id
_entity_poly.type
_entity_poly.pdbx_seq_one_letter_code
_entity_poly.pdbx_strand_id
1 'polypeptide(L)'
;GLVSREMLRLDDASAYEVNFVGSNPSGYACMLPKGDAGLKKIADETIASMMASGEMEELFNTWFNGPIPPYARSANVQIDDLNKALYANPNDTAYE
;
A
#
# COMPACT_ATOMS: atom_id res chain seq x y z
N GLY A 1 5.74 -2.77 -5.07
CA GLY A 1 6.18 -2.90 -6.48
C GLY A 1 7.59 -3.48 -6.54
N LEU A 2 8.10 -3.84 -7.72
CA LEU A 2 9.39 -4.56 -7.90
C LEU A 2 10.57 -4.03 -7.06
N VAL A 3 10.62 -2.71 -6.80
CA VAL A 3 11.63 -2.08 -5.94
C VAL A 3 11.63 -2.63 -4.52
N SER A 4 10.47 -2.72 -3.84
CA SER A 4 10.38 -3.26 -2.48
C SER A 4 10.89 -4.71 -2.41
N ARG A 5 10.69 -5.50 -3.47
CA ARG A 5 11.23 -6.86 -3.57
C ARG A 5 12.75 -6.87 -3.63
N GLU A 6 13.37 -5.94 -4.36
CA GLU A 6 14.82 -5.83 -4.40
C GLU A 6 15.38 -5.32 -3.06
N MET A 7 14.70 -4.38 -2.40
CA MET A 7 15.08 -3.90 -1.06
C MET A 7 15.16 -5.06 -0.04
N LEU A 8 14.22 -6.01 -0.09
CA LEU A 8 14.23 -7.18 0.80
C LEU A 8 15.41 -8.13 0.60
N ARG A 9 16.09 -8.09 -0.56
CA ARG A 9 17.28 -8.89 -0.83
C ARG A 9 18.56 -8.24 -0.35
N LEU A 10 18.53 -6.95 -0.02
CA LEU A 10 19.68 -6.23 0.51
C LEU A 10 19.91 -6.61 1.96
N ASP A 11 21.17 -6.69 2.38
CA ASP A 11 21.52 -6.90 3.79
C ASP A 11 21.22 -5.66 4.64
N ASP A 12 21.39 -4.47 4.04
CA ASP A 12 21.01 -3.19 4.62
C ASP A 12 20.33 -2.30 3.56
N ALA A 13 19.00 -2.29 3.55
CA ALA A 13 18.22 -1.45 2.65
C ALA A 13 18.27 0.05 3.01
N SER A 14 18.68 0.41 4.24
CA SER A 14 18.76 1.81 4.68
C SER A 14 19.92 2.57 4.07
N ALA A 15 20.90 1.86 3.51
CA ALA A 15 22.03 2.43 2.77
C ALA A 15 21.66 2.95 1.36
N TYR A 16 20.41 2.79 0.92
CA TYR A 16 19.96 3.10 -0.44
C TYR A 16 18.73 4.00 -0.43
N GLU A 17 18.64 4.89 -1.42
CA GLU A 17 17.48 5.75 -1.67
C GLU A 17 16.77 5.32 -2.96
N VAL A 18 15.43 5.29 -2.93
CA VAL A 18 14.61 5.06 -4.12
C VAL A 18 14.32 6.40 -4.79
N ASN A 19 14.92 6.64 -5.95
CA ASN A 19 14.63 7.82 -6.76
C ASN A 19 13.37 7.61 -7.61
N PHE A 20 12.37 8.46 -7.41
CA PHE A 20 11.07 8.41 -8.11
C PHE A 20 10.95 9.39 -9.28
N VAL A 21 12.03 10.00 -9.77
CA VAL A 21 11.99 10.93 -10.91
C VAL A 21 11.26 10.30 -12.11
N GLY A 22 10.17 10.94 -12.55
CA GLY A 22 9.34 10.48 -13.66
C GLY A 22 8.30 9.41 -13.30
N SER A 23 8.13 9.06 -12.02
CA SER A 23 7.10 8.12 -11.57
C SER A 23 5.74 8.80 -11.47
N ASN A 24 4.71 8.19 -12.06
CA ASN A 24 3.32 8.57 -11.84
C ASN A 24 2.73 7.75 -10.67
N PRO A 25 1.83 8.33 -9.86
CA PRO A 25 1.13 7.56 -8.84
C PRO A 25 0.29 6.47 -9.50
N SER A 26 0.42 5.23 -9.03
CA SER A 26 -0.46 4.13 -9.42
C SER A 26 -1.18 3.63 -8.18
N GLY A 27 -2.51 3.72 -8.17
CA GLY A 27 -3.32 3.17 -7.11
C GLY A 27 -3.47 1.66 -7.31
N TYR A 28 -3.27 0.89 -6.25
CA TYR A 28 -3.70 -0.50 -6.22
C TYR A 28 -5.18 -0.57 -5.85
N ALA A 29 -5.94 -1.40 -6.56
CA ALA A 29 -7.37 -1.58 -6.35
C ALA A 29 -7.77 -3.05 -6.42
N CYS A 30 -8.85 -3.42 -5.74
CA CYS A 30 -9.48 -4.73 -5.88
C CYS A 30 -10.29 -4.79 -7.18
N MET A 31 -10.05 -5.80 -8.02
CA MET A 31 -10.85 -6.05 -9.21
C MET A 31 -12.10 -6.83 -8.86
N LEU A 32 -13.27 -6.37 -9.31
CA LEU A 32 -14.57 -6.97 -9.02
C LEU A 32 -15.31 -7.34 -10.32
N PRO A 33 -16.26 -8.31 -10.27
CA PRO A 33 -17.17 -8.58 -11.37
C PRO A 33 -17.93 -7.31 -11.78
N LYS A 34 -18.01 -7.08 -13.10
CA LYS A 34 -18.67 -5.89 -13.64
C LYS A 34 -20.17 -5.90 -13.28
N GLY A 35 -20.64 -4.80 -12.71
CA GLY A 35 -22.07 -4.59 -12.41
C GLY A 35 -22.54 -5.16 -11.07
N ASP A 36 -21.68 -5.86 -10.33
CA ASP A 36 -22.02 -6.34 -8.99
C ASP A 36 -21.91 -5.22 -7.95
N ALA A 37 -22.97 -4.41 -7.85
CA ALA A 37 -23.04 -3.31 -6.90
C ALA A 37 -23.06 -3.78 -5.44
N GLY A 38 -23.53 -5.00 -5.18
CA GLY A 38 -23.58 -5.56 -3.82
C GLY A 38 -22.18 -5.87 -3.32
N LEU A 39 -21.38 -6.59 -4.11
CA LEU A 39 -20.00 -6.90 -3.77
C LEU A 39 -19.14 -5.65 -3.70
N LYS A 40 -19.33 -4.70 -4.64
CA LYS A 40 -18.62 -3.41 -4.60
C LYS A 40 -18.87 -2.68 -3.29
N LYS A 41 -20.12 -2.54 -2.87
CA LYS A 41 -20.46 -1.86 -1.62
C LYS A 41 -19.77 -2.50 -0.42
N ILE A 42 -19.80 -3.83 -0.31
CA ILE A 42 -19.15 -4.55 0.79
C ILE A 42 -17.63 -4.30 0.79
N ALA A 43 -17.00 -4.38 -0.39
CA ALA A 43 -15.56 -4.13 -0.53
C ALA A 43 -15.20 -2.69 -0.14
N ASP A 44 -15.93 -1.70 -0.66
CA ASP A 44 -15.69 -0.28 -0.37
C ASP A 44 -15.86 0.02 1.13
N GLU A 45 -16.94 -0.46 1.76
CA GLU A 45 -17.21 -0.26 3.19
C GLU A 45 -16.15 -0.91 4.07
N THR A 46 -15.70 -2.13 3.71
CA THR A 46 -14.67 -2.85 4.47
C THR A 46 -13.35 -2.11 4.42
N ILE A 47 -12.90 -1.74 3.21
CA ILE A 47 -11.62 -1.05 3.00
C ILE A 47 -11.63 0.32 3.66
N ALA A 48 -12.71 1.09 3.51
CA ALA A 48 -12.86 2.39 4.15
C ALA A 48 -12.85 2.29 5.69
N SER A 49 -13.49 1.27 6.25
CA SER A 49 -13.46 1.02 7.71
C SER A 49 -12.06 0.68 8.20
N MET A 50 -11.30 -0.14 7.46
CA MET A 50 -9.92 -0.47 7.81
C MET A 50 -8.99 0.76 7.72
N MET A 51 -9.20 1.61 6.72
CA MET A 51 -8.47 2.89 6.59
C MET A 51 -8.78 3.82 7.77
N ALA A 52 -10.06 4.02 8.09
CA ALA A 52 -10.50 4.93 9.15
C ALA A 52 -10.11 4.45 10.57
N SER A 53 -10.05 3.13 10.78
CA SER A 53 -9.67 2.53 12.07
C SER A 53 -8.16 2.48 12.30
N GLY A 54 -7.35 2.71 11.27
CA GLY A 54 -5.88 2.55 11.33
C GLY A 54 -5.40 1.11 11.09
N GLU A 55 -6.31 0.13 10.96
CA GLU A 55 -5.96 -1.27 10.65
C GLU A 55 -5.18 -1.38 9.32
N MET A 56 -5.52 -0.54 8.33
CA MET A 56 -4.79 -0.50 7.06
C MET A 56 -3.33 -0.04 7.24
N GLU A 57 -3.08 0.92 8.13
CA GLU A 57 -1.72 1.39 8.45
C GLU A 57 -0.93 0.34 9.24
N GLU A 58 -1.58 -0.38 10.16
CA GLU A 58 -0.98 -1.51 10.87
C GLU A 58 -0.55 -2.63 9.91
N LEU A 59 -1.40 -2.97 8.94
CA LEU A 59 -1.07 -3.92 7.89
C LEU A 59 0.08 -3.41 7.01
N PHE A 60 0.06 -2.13 6.62
CA PHE A 60 1.18 -1.54 5.90
C PHE A 60 2.48 -1.71 6.67
N ASN A 61 2.49 -1.35 7.96
CA ASN A 61 3.67 -1.48 8.80
C ASN A 61 4.14 -2.94 8.93
N THR A 62 3.22 -3.88 9.08
CA THR A 62 3.53 -5.31 9.15
C THR A 62 4.27 -5.80 7.90
N TRP A 63 3.83 -5.40 6.71
CA TRP A 63 4.35 -5.92 5.46
C TRP A 63 5.53 -5.12 4.87
N PHE A 64 5.66 -3.84 5.22
CA PHE A 64 6.66 -2.96 4.63
C PHE A 64 7.74 -2.46 5.60
N ASN A 65 7.41 -2.34 6.89
CA ASN A 65 8.34 -1.90 7.94
C ASN A 65 8.74 -3.03 8.90
N GLY A 66 7.97 -4.12 8.95
CA GLY A 66 8.24 -5.30 9.76
C GLY A 66 9.15 -6.33 9.07
N PRO A 67 9.73 -7.27 9.82
CA PRO A 67 10.48 -8.38 9.25
C PRO A 67 9.54 -9.36 8.53
N ILE A 68 9.66 -9.47 7.21
CA ILE A 68 8.79 -10.34 6.41
C ILE A 68 9.52 -11.58 5.85
N PRO A 69 8.85 -12.75 5.79
CA PRO A 69 9.39 -13.94 5.15
C PRO A 69 9.66 -13.75 3.64
N PRO A 70 10.61 -14.49 3.04
CA PRO A 70 11.50 -15.48 3.66
C PRO A 70 12.77 -14.88 4.27
N TYR A 71 13.03 -13.58 4.05
CA TYR A 71 14.30 -12.96 4.41
C TYR A 71 14.36 -12.48 5.87
N ALA A 72 13.21 -12.42 6.56
CA ALA A 72 13.07 -11.87 7.91
C ALA A 72 13.64 -10.44 8.02
N ARG A 73 13.42 -9.64 6.96
CA ARG A 73 13.89 -8.26 6.81
C ARG A 73 12.73 -7.34 6.46
N SER A 74 12.91 -6.06 6.77
CA SER A 74 12.01 -4.98 6.40
C SER A 74 12.39 -4.42 5.03
N ALA A 75 11.39 -3.99 4.25
CA ALA A 75 11.62 -3.21 3.04
C ALA A 75 11.95 -1.74 3.35
N ASN A 76 11.76 -1.29 4.60
CA ASN A 76 11.96 0.08 5.07
C ASN A 76 11.24 1.12 4.19
N VAL A 77 10.04 0.78 3.73
CA VAL A 77 9.21 1.68 2.92
C VAL A 77 8.29 2.44 3.85
N GLN A 78 8.40 3.76 3.85
CA GLN A 78 7.47 4.63 4.56
C GLN A 78 6.20 4.84 3.74
N ILE A 79 5.06 4.97 4.42
CA ILE A 79 3.82 5.35 3.76
C ILE A 79 3.94 6.80 3.24
N ASP A 80 3.66 6.99 1.96
CA ASP A 80 3.71 8.31 1.33
C ASP A 80 2.49 9.17 1.69
N ASP A 81 2.59 10.46 1.42
CA ASP A 81 1.54 11.43 1.80
C ASP A 81 0.26 11.25 0.97
N LEU A 82 0.36 10.64 -0.21
CA LEU A 82 -0.80 10.33 -1.05
C LEU A 82 -1.66 9.23 -0.42
N ASN A 83 -1.03 8.17 0.08
CA ASN A 83 -1.72 7.10 0.79
C ASN A 83 -2.27 7.58 2.13
N LYS A 84 -1.53 8.43 2.88
CA LYS A 84 -2.08 9.05 4.10
C LYS A 84 -3.34 9.87 3.82
N ALA A 85 -3.32 10.67 2.75
CA ALA A 85 -4.49 11.45 2.33
C ALA A 85 -5.67 10.56 1.93
N LEU A 86 -5.39 9.44 1.23
CA LEU A 86 -6.40 8.45 0.87
C LEU A 86 -7.00 7.78 2.12
N TYR A 87 -6.19 7.44 3.13
CA TYR A 87 -6.70 6.80 4.34
C TYR A 87 -7.61 7.74 5.14
N ALA A 88 -7.28 9.03 5.16
CA ALA A 88 -8.11 10.05 5.78
C ALA A 88 -9.41 10.32 5.01
N ASN A 89 -9.39 10.20 3.68
CA ASN A 89 -10.56 10.43 2.81
C ASN A 89 -10.67 9.34 1.73
N PRO A 90 -11.13 8.12 2.08
CA PRO A 90 -11.21 7.00 1.14
C PRO A 90 -12.11 7.30 -0.06
N ASN A 91 -11.67 6.92 -1.25
CA ASN A 91 -12.42 7.04 -2.50
C ASN A 91 -11.99 5.95 -3.48
N ASP A 92 -12.75 5.78 -4.57
CA ASP A 92 -12.52 4.78 -5.62
C ASP A 92 -12.13 5.42 -6.97
N THR A 93 -11.63 6.66 -6.94
CA THR A 93 -11.18 7.37 -8.14
C THR A 93 -9.71 7.08 -8.43
N ALA A 94 -9.39 6.91 -9.72
CA ALA A 94 -8.00 6.78 -10.14
C ALA A 94 -7.26 8.11 -9.92
N TYR A 95 -5.97 8.03 -9.58
CA TYR A 95 -5.10 9.20 -9.57
C TYR A 95 -4.97 9.74 -11.01
N GLU A 96 -5.20 11.04 -11.18
CA GLU A 96 -4.94 11.77 -12.44
C GLU A 96 -3.49 12.24 -12.55
#